data_AF-Q7X199-F1
#
_entry.id   AF-Q7X199-F1
#
_cell.length_a   1.000
_cell.length_b   1.000
_cell.length_c   1.000
_cell.angle_alpha   90.00
_cell.angle_beta   90.00
_cell.angle_gamma   90.00
#
_symmetry.space_group_name_H-M   'P 1'
#
loop_
_entity.id
_entity.type
_entity.pdbx_description
1 polymer ?
#
loop_
_entity_poly.entity_id
_entity_poly.type
_entity_poly.pdbx_seq_one_letter_code
_entity_poly.pdbx_strand_id
1 'polypeptide(L)'
;RLSVHGSAPKYAGMKKVNPSAVLLSGVMMLKWLNEHEAATRIEKGVDKVLAEAKHLTYDAGGTASTDEYADAIIKAMGNRLILSEKGELKMLTEATSRRAKRPAKPITLVGVDVYIITEDGIPAFDDYGAFKIEFISNRGTKVWPGYVSPDLMMVNWYRCRFMAKGPVTDADVDVFLSNLTKKWKWSGRSETLELWR
;
A
#
# COMPACT_ATOMS: atom_id res chain seq x y z
N ARG A 1 1.09 -2.27 8.05
CA ARG A 1 2.17 -3.04 8.73
C ARG A 1 2.48 -2.29 10.02
N LEU A 2 2.35 -2.94 11.19
CA LEU A 2 2.47 -2.31 12.51
C LEU A 2 3.89 -2.38 13.10
N SER A 3 4.88 -2.80 12.31
CA SER A 3 6.28 -2.75 12.71
C SER A 3 7.19 -2.69 11.47
N VAL A 4 8.33 -2.01 11.61
CA VAL A 4 9.40 -1.93 10.60
C VAL A 4 10.21 -3.23 10.55
N HIS A 5 10.18 -4.04 11.62
CA HIS A 5 10.83 -5.35 11.65
C HIS A 5 9.91 -6.46 11.10
N GLY A 6 10.52 -7.48 10.48
CA GLY A 6 9.81 -8.68 10.00
C GLY A 6 9.34 -9.59 11.15
N SER A 7 8.81 -10.77 10.79
CA SER A 7 8.27 -11.76 11.73
C SER A 7 9.31 -12.44 12.62
N ALA A 8 10.60 -12.28 12.32
CA ALA A 8 11.74 -12.79 13.09
C ALA A 8 11.53 -14.23 13.65
N PRO A 9 11.32 -15.24 12.78
CA PRO A 9 10.88 -16.58 13.18
C PRO A 9 11.85 -17.26 14.17
N LYS A 10 13.15 -16.95 14.09
CA LYS A 10 14.18 -17.41 15.02
C LYS A 10 13.96 -17.02 16.49
N TYR A 11 13.13 -16.02 16.78
CA TYR A 11 12.85 -15.53 18.14
C TYR A 11 11.40 -15.76 18.58
N ALA A 12 10.59 -16.44 17.76
CA ALA A 12 9.21 -16.77 18.08
C ALA A 12 9.15 -17.66 19.34
N GLY A 13 8.27 -17.34 20.29
CA GLY A 13 8.08 -18.10 21.52
C GLY A 13 9.20 -17.94 22.58
N MET A 14 10.29 -17.24 22.27
CA MET A 14 11.43 -17.10 23.18
C MET A 14 11.28 -15.97 24.21
N LYS A 15 10.27 -15.09 24.06
CA LYS A 15 10.03 -13.93 24.93
C LYS A 15 11.27 -13.04 25.12
N LYS A 16 12.08 -12.86 24.05
CA LYS A 16 13.30 -12.03 24.09
C LYS A 16 13.19 -10.74 23.27
N VAL A 17 12.21 -10.62 22.39
CA VAL A 17 12.14 -9.51 21.42
C VAL A 17 11.57 -8.26 22.08
N ASN A 18 12.13 -7.11 21.73
CA ASN A 18 11.60 -5.81 22.11
C ASN A 18 10.25 -5.51 21.44
N PRO A 19 9.17 -5.30 22.22
CA PRO A 19 7.85 -4.97 21.69
C PRO A 19 7.70 -3.49 21.29
N SER A 20 8.69 -2.63 21.50
CA SER A 20 8.58 -1.17 21.31
C SER A 20 8.12 -0.74 19.93
N ALA A 21 8.58 -1.38 18.86
CA ALA A 21 8.18 -0.98 17.51
C ALA A 21 6.67 -1.19 17.25
N VAL A 22 6.10 -2.29 17.77
CA VAL A 22 4.67 -2.55 17.70
C VAL A 22 3.90 -1.61 18.62
N LEU A 23 4.42 -1.37 19.82
CA LEU A 23 3.82 -0.48 20.80
C LEU A 23 3.72 0.97 20.28
N LEU A 24 4.80 1.52 19.73
CA LEU A 24 4.83 2.87 19.15
C LEU A 24 3.95 2.98 17.90
N SER A 25 3.80 1.90 17.13
CA SER A 25 2.81 1.86 16.04
C SER A 25 1.38 1.91 16.57
N GLY A 26 1.10 1.26 17.70
CA GLY A 26 -0.17 1.39 18.43
C GLY A 26 -0.40 2.81 18.95
N VAL A 27 0.64 3.49 19.44
CA VAL A 27 0.56 4.91 19.82
C VAL A 27 0.21 5.79 18.63
N MET A 28 0.83 5.58 17.47
CA MET A 28 0.48 6.31 16.24
C MET A 28 -0.99 6.08 15.86
N MET A 29 -1.49 4.85 16.03
CA MET A 29 -2.91 4.52 15.81
C MET A 29 -3.82 5.26 16.80
N LEU A 30 -3.48 5.31 18.09
CA LEU A 30 -4.25 6.06 19.09
C LEU A 30 -4.29 7.55 18.75
N LYS A 31 -3.16 8.13 18.34
CA LYS A 31 -3.11 9.54 17.86
C LYS A 31 -4.00 9.76 16.64
N TRP A 32 -4.12 8.77 15.75
CA TRP A 32 -5.02 8.84 14.59
C TRP A 32 -6.51 8.76 14.97
N LEU A 33 -6.83 8.03 16.05
CA LEU A 33 -8.18 7.94 16.62
C LEU A 33 -8.53 9.10 17.56
N ASN A 34 -7.69 10.15 17.63
CA ASN A 34 -7.79 11.26 18.58
C ASN A 34 -7.72 10.87 20.08
N GLU A 35 -7.23 9.66 20.39
CA GLU A 35 -6.98 9.16 21.75
C GLU A 35 -5.61 9.63 22.29
N HIS A 36 -5.41 10.96 22.32
CA HIS A 36 -4.11 11.57 22.63
C HIS A 36 -3.62 11.33 24.05
N GLU A 37 -4.53 11.22 25.02
CA GLU A 37 -4.17 11.02 26.42
C GLU A 37 -3.63 9.60 26.66
N ALA A 38 -4.27 8.60 26.05
CA ALA A 38 -3.79 7.22 26.07
C ALA A 38 -2.44 7.09 25.35
N ALA A 39 -2.30 7.72 24.19
CA ALA A 39 -1.05 7.75 23.43
C ALA A 39 0.10 8.35 24.24
N THR A 40 -0.12 9.53 24.86
CA THR A 40 0.90 10.24 25.65
C THR A 40 1.31 9.43 26.88
N ARG A 41 0.38 8.71 27.52
CA ARG A 41 0.69 7.87 28.67
C ARG A 41 1.63 6.73 28.30
N ILE A 42 1.35 6.07 27.17
CA ILE A 42 2.20 4.97 26.67
C ILE A 42 3.58 5.51 26.30
N GLU A 43 3.68 6.62 25.57
CA GLU A 43 4.97 7.25 25.21
C GLU A 43 5.80 7.57 26.46
N LYS A 44 5.20 8.23 27.46
CA LYS A 44 5.90 8.55 28.72
C LYS A 44 6.33 7.30 29.49
N GLY A 45 5.53 6.23 29.46
CA GLY A 45 5.89 4.96 30.07
C GLY A 45 7.12 4.33 29.41
N VAL A 46 7.16 4.33 28.08
CA VAL A 46 8.30 3.85 27.30
C VAL A 46 9.55 4.69 27.57
N ASP A 47 9.44 6.02 27.49
CA ASP A 47 10.56 6.94 27.72
C ASP A 47 11.15 6.77 29.13
N LYS A 48 10.29 6.59 30.14
CA LYS A 48 10.73 6.36 31.52
C LYS A 48 11.50 5.05 31.67
N VAL A 49 11.02 3.95 31.09
CA VAL A 49 11.73 2.65 31.15
C VAL A 49 13.06 2.71 30.41
N LEU A 50 13.10 3.38 29.25
CA LEU A 50 14.33 3.61 28.51
C LEU A 50 15.33 4.46 29.30
N ALA A 51 14.87 5.52 29.96
CA ALA A 51 15.71 6.40 30.78
C ALA A 51 16.23 5.71 32.06
N GLU A 52 15.42 4.85 32.69
CA GLU A 52 15.83 4.08 33.87
C GLU A 52 16.84 2.99 33.53
N ALA A 53 16.84 2.47 32.30
CA ALA A 53 17.75 1.47 31.76
C ALA A 53 17.88 0.16 32.58
N LYS A 54 16.92 -0.15 33.45
CA LYS A 54 16.93 -1.34 34.32
C LYS A 54 16.33 -2.60 33.69
N HIS A 55 15.25 -2.43 32.91
CA HIS A 55 14.47 -3.54 32.38
C HIS A 55 14.56 -3.65 30.86
N LEU A 56 15.71 -3.32 30.26
CA LEU A 56 15.87 -3.30 28.80
C LEU A 56 16.03 -4.71 28.21
N THR A 57 15.49 -4.93 27.01
CA THR A 57 15.70 -6.15 26.21
C THR A 57 17.10 -6.19 25.59
N TYR A 58 17.50 -7.35 25.07
CA TYR A 58 18.87 -7.58 24.56
C TYR A 58 19.32 -6.61 23.46
N ASP A 59 18.40 -6.23 22.57
CA ASP A 59 18.61 -5.27 21.49
C ASP A 59 18.75 -3.83 21.99
N ALA A 60 18.22 -3.52 23.17
CA ALA A 60 18.36 -2.25 23.86
C ALA A 60 19.51 -2.26 24.89
N GLY A 61 20.32 -3.33 24.94
CA GLY A 61 21.50 -3.44 25.80
C GLY A 61 21.25 -3.98 27.21
N GLY A 62 20.08 -4.57 27.47
CA GLY A 62 19.78 -5.23 28.75
C GLY A 62 19.57 -6.74 28.64
N THR A 63 19.04 -7.34 29.70
CA THR A 63 18.80 -8.79 29.79
C THR A 63 17.35 -9.15 30.07
N ALA A 64 16.44 -8.18 30.05
CA ALA A 64 15.03 -8.40 30.32
C ALA A 64 14.35 -9.17 29.19
N SER A 65 13.39 -9.99 29.56
CA SER A 65 12.43 -10.62 28.65
C SER A 65 11.41 -9.61 28.11
N THR A 66 10.70 -10.01 27.05
CA THR A 66 9.59 -9.24 26.47
C THR A 66 8.53 -8.90 27.51
N ASP A 67 8.20 -9.86 28.39
CA ASP A 67 7.18 -9.69 29.42
C ASP A 67 7.66 -8.70 30.50
N GLU A 68 8.90 -8.85 30.98
CA GLU A 68 9.48 -7.94 31.99
C GLU A 68 9.58 -6.50 31.47
N TYR A 69 9.93 -6.32 30.20
CA TYR A 69 9.95 -5.00 29.57
C TYR A 69 8.54 -4.40 29.45
N ALA A 70 7.55 -5.21 29.06
CA ALA A 70 6.15 -4.77 28.98
C ALA A 70 5.59 -4.41 30.36
N ASP A 71 5.86 -5.22 31.39
CA ASP A 71 5.44 -4.98 32.77
C ASP A 71 6.09 -3.71 33.34
N ALA A 72 7.37 -3.47 33.04
CA ALA A 72 8.05 -2.24 33.41
C ALA A 72 7.38 -1.01 32.79
N ILE A 73 6.97 -1.08 31.52
CA ILE A 73 6.23 0.00 30.86
C ILE A 73 4.86 0.20 31.51
N ILE A 74 4.12 -0.88 31.79
CA ILE A 74 2.82 -0.81 32.46
C ILE A 74 2.95 -0.14 33.84
N LYS A 75 3.96 -0.52 34.62
CA LYS A 75 4.26 0.09 35.90
C LYS A 75 4.65 1.56 35.77
N ALA A 76 5.42 1.92 34.74
CA ALA A 76 5.84 3.28 34.46
C ALA A 76 4.68 4.20 34.02
N MET A 77 3.66 3.66 33.36
CA MET A 77 2.45 4.38 32.97
C MET A 77 1.60 4.87 34.16
N GLY A 78 1.72 4.20 35.33
CA GLY A 78 0.94 4.49 36.53
C GLY A 78 -0.54 4.07 36.44
N ASN A 79 -1.17 3.83 37.59
CA ASN A 79 -2.61 3.57 37.66
C ASN A 79 -3.41 4.85 37.42
N ARG A 80 -4.51 4.76 36.66
CA ARG A 80 -5.61 5.73 36.79
C ARG A 80 -6.54 5.29 37.92
N LEU A 81 -6.62 6.11 38.96
CA LEU A 81 -7.93 6.48 39.51
C LEU A 81 -8.40 7.68 38.71
N ILE A 82 -9.57 7.60 38.06
CA ILE A 82 -10.36 8.79 37.74
C ILE A 82 -11.85 8.45 37.90
N LEU A 83 -12.42 8.86 39.03
CA LEU A 83 -13.63 9.69 39.01
C LEU A 83 -13.17 11.05 39.57
N SER A 84 -13.40 12.14 38.84
CA SER A 84 -13.29 13.47 39.45
C SER A 84 -14.61 13.79 40.14
N GLU A 85 -14.58 14.37 41.33
CA GLU A 85 -15.79 14.77 42.08
C GLU A 85 -16.59 15.90 41.41
N LYS A 86 -16.19 16.40 40.24
CA LYS A 86 -16.79 17.60 39.62
C LYS A 86 -17.06 17.52 38.11
N GLY A 87 -17.15 16.33 37.52
CA GLY A 87 -17.98 16.08 36.33
C GLY A 87 -17.97 17.10 35.16
N GLU A 88 -16.87 17.79 34.86
CA GLU A 88 -16.81 18.73 33.73
C GLU A 88 -15.67 18.39 32.77
N LEU A 89 -16.05 18.07 31.53
CA LEU A 89 -15.17 17.97 30.37
C LEU A 89 -14.96 19.38 29.79
N LYS A 90 -13.70 19.82 29.61
CA LYS A 90 -13.38 20.96 28.74
C LYS A 90 -12.87 20.44 27.39
N MET A 91 -13.64 20.72 26.34
CA MET A 91 -13.28 20.45 24.95
C MET A 91 -12.09 21.32 24.53
N LEU A 92 -11.00 20.70 24.09
CA LEU A 92 -10.04 21.35 23.21
C LEU A 92 -10.66 21.32 21.80
N THR A 93 -10.97 22.49 21.25
CA THR A 93 -11.52 22.63 19.91
C THR A 93 -10.51 22.10 18.88
N GLU A 94 -10.84 20.97 18.26
CA GLU A 94 -10.07 20.40 17.16
C GLU A 94 -10.03 21.36 15.97
N ALA A 95 -8.82 21.66 15.48
CA ALA A 95 -8.63 22.20 14.15
C ALA A 95 -9.00 21.11 13.13
N THR A 96 -10.27 21.06 12.75
CA THR A 96 -10.74 20.23 11.64
C THR A 96 -10.24 20.83 10.33
N SER A 97 -9.03 20.44 9.91
CA SER A 97 -8.61 20.62 8.52
C SER A 97 -9.41 19.65 7.65
N ARG A 98 -10.66 20.00 7.33
CA ARG A 98 -11.40 19.32 6.27
C ARG A 98 -10.68 19.61 4.97
N ARG A 99 -9.84 18.67 4.54
CA ARG A 99 -9.25 18.68 3.19
C ARG A 99 -10.42 18.74 2.21
N ALA A 100 -10.53 19.83 1.45
CA ALA A 100 -11.58 20.00 0.45
C ALA A 100 -11.57 18.79 -0.50
N LYS A 101 -12.68 18.06 -0.59
CA LYS A 101 -12.87 17.05 -1.65
C LYS A 101 -12.89 17.80 -2.98
N ARG A 102 -11.87 17.61 -3.81
CA ARG A 102 -11.90 18.09 -5.19
C ARG A 102 -13.13 17.47 -5.89
N PRO A 103 -13.90 18.25 -6.67
CA PRO A 103 -14.98 17.68 -7.47
C PRO A 103 -14.39 16.63 -8.42
N ALA A 104 -15.05 15.46 -8.50
CA ALA A 104 -14.64 14.40 -9.41
C ALA A 104 -14.82 14.90 -10.85
N LYS A 105 -13.73 14.89 -11.63
CA LYS A 105 -13.78 15.21 -13.06
C LYS A 105 -14.50 14.07 -13.80
N PRO A 106 -15.23 14.35 -14.90
CA PRO A 106 -15.82 13.31 -15.72
C PRO A 106 -14.71 12.43 -16.30
N ILE A 107 -14.83 11.13 -16.05
CA ILE A 107 -13.91 10.12 -16.55
C ILE A 107 -14.39 9.69 -17.93
N THR A 108 -13.48 9.69 -18.91
CA THR A 108 -13.76 9.17 -20.24
C THR A 108 -12.88 7.96 -20.55
N LEU A 109 -13.50 6.89 -21.04
CA LEU A 109 -12.81 5.74 -21.61
C LEU A 109 -12.04 6.19 -22.85
N VAL A 110 -10.74 5.91 -22.89
CA VAL A 110 -9.86 6.31 -24.00
C VAL A 110 -9.08 5.16 -24.62
N GLY A 111 -9.10 3.97 -24.01
CA GLY A 111 -8.36 2.83 -24.51
C GLY A 111 -8.39 1.65 -23.56
N VAL A 112 -7.63 0.61 -23.91
CA VAL A 112 -7.51 -0.64 -23.14
C VAL A 112 -6.07 -1.13 -23.23
N ASP A 113 -5.48 -1.46 -22.08
CA ASP A 113 -4.22 -2.19 -22.00
C ASP A 113 -4.52 -3.69 -21.88
N VAL A 114 -4.02 -4.46 -22.86
CA VAL A 114 -4.17 -5.92 -22.86
C VAL A 114 -2.82 -6.59 -22.75
N TYR A 115 -2.79 -7.64 -21.94
CA TYR A 115 -1.61 -8.43 -21.65
C TYR A 115 -1.61 -9.71 -22.48
N ILE A 116 -0.83 -9.71 -23.56
CA ILE A 116 -0.77 -10.79 -24.56
C ILE A 116 0.39 -11.74 -24.22
N ILE A 117 0.12 -13.03 -24.31
CA ILE A 117 1.07 -14.09 -24.02
C ILE A 117 1.37 -14.84 -25.33
N THR A 118 2.62 -14.75 -25.79
CA THR A 118 3.07 -15.40 -27.03
C THR A 118 4.56 -15.74 -26.95
N GLU A 119 4.93 -16.89 -27.52
CA GLU A 119 6.31 -17.33 -27.68
C GLU A 119 6.92 -16.87 -29.02
N ASP A 120 6.10 -16.35 -29.94
CA ASP A 120 6.48 -16.01 -31.32
C ASP A 120 7.18 -14.64 -31.43
N GLY A 121 7.57 -14.06 -30.30
CA GLY A 121 8.22 -12.74 -30.22
C GLY A 121 7.23 -11.59 -30.04
N ILE A 122 7.61 -10.40 -30.51
CA ILE A 122 6.79 -9.18 -30.35
C ILE A 122 5.50 -9.34 -31.18
N PRO A 123 4.31 -9.30 -30.56
CA PRO A 123 3.07 -9.50 -31.29
C PRO A 123 2.81 -8.34 -32.25
N ALA A 124 2.33 -8.65 -33.46
CA ALA A 124 1.91 -7.66 -34.44
C ALA A 124 0.38 -7.61 -34.51
N PHE A 125 -0.17 -6.40 -34.43
CA PHE A 125 -1.61 -6.17 -34.45
C PHE A 125 -2.01 -5.32 -35.64
N ASP A 126 -3.10 -5.73 -36.27
CA ASP A 126 -3.87 -4.86 -37.16
C ASP A 126 -4.79 -3.94 -36.34
N ASP A 127 -5.40 -2.96 -36.98
CA ASP A 127 -6.40 -2.12 -36.34
C ASP A 127 -7.68 -2.94 -36.03
N TYR A 128 -8.09 -2.97 -34.76
CA TYR A 128 -9.30 -3.67 -34.31
C TYR A 128 -10.46 -2.70 -34.20
N GLY A 129 -11.12 -2.42 -35.32
CA GLY A 129 -12.29 -1.55 -35.37
C GLY A 129 -12.01 -0.15 -34.81
N ALA A 130 -12.64 0.18 -33.68
CA ALA A 130 -12.50 1.46 -32.99
C ALA A 130 -11.15 1.62 -32.27
N PHE A 131 -10.38 0.54 -32.07
CA PHE A 131 -9.14 0.54 -31.32
C PHE A 131 -7.93 0.35 -32.24
N LYS A 132 -6.88 1.15 -31.97
CA LYS A 132 -5.58 1.07 -32.65
C LYS A 132 -4.47 0.85 -31.65
N ILE A 133 -3.52 -0.02 -31.98
CA ILE A 133 -2.33 -0.21 -31.17
C ILE A 133 -1.47 1.07 -31.18
N GLU A 134 -1.14 1.58 -30.00
CA GLU A 134 -0.26 2.75 -29.82
C GLU A 134 1.18 2.30 -29.58
N PHE A 135 1.37 1.36 -28.65
CA PHE A 135 2.68 0.78 -28.36
C PHE A 135 2.57 -0.59 -27.70
N ILE A 136 3.67 -1.33 -27.73
CA ILE A 136 3.85 -2.58 -27.00
C ILE A 136 5.04 -2.41 -26.06
N SER A 137 4.91 -2.91 -24.84
CA SER A 137 5.98 -2.93 -23.85
C SER A 137 6.19 -4.34 -23.29
N ASN A 138 7.44 -4.63 -22.96
CA ASN A 138 7.87 -5.86 -22.30
C ASN A 138 8.62 -5.47 -21.03
N ARG A 139 8.20 -6.00 -19.87
CA ARG A 139 8.77 -5.64 -18.55
C ARG A 139 8.86 -4.14 -18.26
N GLY A 140 7.94 -3.35 -18.83
CA GLY A 140 7.91 -1.89 -18.69
C GLY A 140 8.76 -1.11 -19.69
N THR A 141 9.57 -1.78 -20.52
CA THR A 141 10.32 -1.17 -21.62
C THR A 141 9.49 -1.21 -22.90
N LYS A 142 9.36 -0.07 -23.59
CA LYS A 142 8.70 -0.02 -24.89
C LYS A 142 9.52 -0.82 -25.91
N VAL A 143 8.90 -1.82 -26.52
CA VAL A 143 9.52 -2.69 -27.55
C VAL A 143 8.96 -2.43 -28.94
N TRP A 144 7.83 -1.75 -29.05
CA TRP A 144 7.27 -1.33 -30.34
C TRP A 144 6.41 -0.07 -30.16
N PRO A 145 6.37 0.86 -31.14
CA PRO A 145 7.23 0.93 -32.32
C PRO A 145 8.65 1.38 -31.98
N GLY A 146 9.62 0.95 -32.78
CA GLY A 146 11.01 1.39 -32.67
C GLY A 146 12.01 0.24 -32.64
N TYR A 147 13.28 0.60 -32.41
CA TYR A 147 14.36 -0.36 -32.25
C TYR A 147 14.34 -0.98 -30.86
N VAL A 148 14.57 -2.29 -30.81
CA VAL A 148 14.77 -3.05 -29.57
C VAL A 148 16.21 -3.52 -29.57
N SER A 149 16.91 -3.28 -28.46
CA SER A 149 18.27 -3.80 -28.31
C SER A 149 18.26 -5.33 -28.38
N PRO A 150 19.15 -5.98 -29.15
CA PRO A 150 19.33 -7.43 -29.14
C PRO A 150 19.63 -7.98 -27.73
N ASP A 151 20.21 -7.17 -26.85
CA ASP A 151 20.53 -7.55 -25.47
C ASP A 151 19.33 -7.45 -24.51
N LEU A 152 18.18 -6.96 -24.99
CA LEU A 152 16.98 -6.85 -24.15
C LEU A 152 16.38 -8.25 -23.91
N MET A 153 16.54 -8.73 -22.69
CA MET A 153 15.93 -9.98 -22.23
C MET A 153 14.41 -9.82 -22.09
N MET A 154 13.69 -10.24 -23.14
CA MET A 154 12.23 -10.24 -23.21
C MET A 154 11.63 -11.51 -22.58
N VAL A 155 10.43 -11.36 -22.03
CA VAL A 155 9.57 -12.48 -21.62
C VAL A 155 8.43 -12.67 -22.62
N ASN A 156 7.77 -13.82 -22.61
CA ASN A 156 6.60 -14.13 -23.43
C ASN A 156 5.34 -13.32 -23.06
N TRP A 157 5.45 -12.27 -22.24
CA TRP A 157 4.35 -11.50 -21.69
C TRP A 157 4.48 -10.01 -22.08
N TYR A 158 3.58 -9.55 -22.95
CA TYR A 158 3.61 -8.22 -23.53
C TYR A 158 2.40 -7.39 -23.11
N ARG A 159 2.61 -6.16 -22.65
CA ARG A 159 1.53 -5.19 -22.47
C ARG A 159 1.36 -4.42 -23.78
N CYS A 160 0.19 -4.54 -24.37
CA CYS A 160 -0.19 -3.95 -25.64
C CYS A 160 -1.23 -2.86 -25.34
N ARG A 161 -0.89 -1.60 -25.64
CA ARG A 161 -1.78 -0.46 -25.41
C ARG A 161 -2.59 -0.16 -26.65
N PHE A 162 -3.91 -0.29 -26.55
CA PHE A 162 -4.84 0.05 -27.60
C PHE A 162 -5.57 1.34 -27.25
N MET A 163 -5.47 2.35 -28.10
CA MET A 163 -6.14 3.63 -27.95
C MET A 163 -7.38 3.70 -28.85
N ALA A 164 -8.45 4.28 -28.34
CA ALA A 164 -9.67 4.51 -29.09
C ALA A 164 -9.46 5.62 -30.13
N LYS A 165 -9.95 5.41 -31.36
CA LYS A 165 -9.92 6.41 -32.43
C LYS A 165 -10.98 7.51 -32.27
N GLY A 166 -11.96 7.29 -31.40
CA GLY A 166 -13.08 8.20 -31.12
C GLY A 166 -13.74 7.85 -29.79
N PRO A 167 -14.93 8.43 -29.49
CA PRO A 167 -15.71 8.04 -28.33
C PRO A 167 -16.08 6.56 -28.41
N VAL A 168 -15.78 5.80 -27.35
CA VAL A 168 -16.03 4.36 -27.27
C VAL A 168 -16.83 4.05 -26.00
N THR A 169 -17.59 2.97 -26.06
CA THR A 169 -18.38 2.44 -24.95
C THR A 169 -17.83 1.10 -24.47
N ASP A 170 -18.28 0.64 -23.31
CA ASP A 170 -17.86 -0.66 -22.77
C ASP A 170 -18.25 -1.82 -23.71
N ALA A 171 -19.37 -1.69 -24.45
CA ALA A 171 -19.77 -2.68 -25.45
C ALA A 171 -18.75 -2.79 -26.60
N ASP A 172 -18.11 -1.68 -26.99
CA ASP A 172 -17.04 -1.70 -28.00
C ASP A 172 -15.80 -2.42 -27.49
N VAL A 173 -15.51 -2.30 -26.18
CA VAL A 173 -14.43 -3.04 -25.51
C VAL A 173 -14.70 -4.54 -25.51
N ASP A 174 -15.94 -4.96 -25.23
CA ASP A 174 -16.32 -6.37 -25.25
C ASP A 174 -16.19 -6.99 -26.65
N VAL A 175 -16.62 -6.27 -27.68
CA VAL A 175 -16.43 -6.69 -29.09
C VAL A 175 -14.95 -6.77 -29.45
N PHE A 176 -14.15 -5.80 -28.99
CA PHE A 176 -12.71 -5.80 -29.17
C PHE A 176 -12.05 -7.02 -28.53
N LEU A 177 -12.31 -7.27 -27.23
CA LEU A 177 -11.75 -8.42 -26.50
C LEU A 177 -12.20 -9.75 -27.10
N SER A 178 -13.46 -9.85 -27.53
CA SER A 178 -13.98 -11.05 -28.21
C SER A 178 -13.25 -11.33 -29.52
N ASN A 179 -12.95 -10.31 -30.32
CA ASN A 179 -12.18 -10.46 -31.56
C ASN A 179 -10.70 -10.76 -31.29
N LEU A 180 -10.11 -10.14 -30.26
CA LEU A 180 -8.73 -10.38 -29.87
C LEU A 180 -8.52 -11.83 -29.42
N THR A 181 -9.46 -12.37 -28.64
CA THR A 181 -9.42 -13.74 -28.10
C THR A 181 -9.44 -14.82 -29.19
N LYS A 182 -9.97 -14.52 -30.39
CA LYS A 182 -9.96 -15.46 -31.52
C LYS A 182 -8.55 -15.78 -32.02
N LYS A 183 -7.62 -14.84 -31.90
CA LYS A 183 -6.25 -14.95 -32.44
C LYS A 183 -5.19 -15.04 -31.35
N TRP A 184 -5.41 -14.41 -30.20
CA TRP A 184 -4.38 -14.23 -29.19
C TRP A 184 -4.79 -14.81 -27.85
N LYS A 185 -3.85 -15.49 -27.21
CA LYS A 185 -3.93 -15.81 -25.79
C LYS A 185 -3.55 -14.59 -24.97
N TRP A 186 -4.41 -14.20 -24.03
CA TRP A 186 -4.17 -13.06 -23.16
C TRP A 186 -4.48 -13.41 -21.71
N SER A 187 -3.83 -12.71 -20.78
CA SER A 187 -4.12 -12.82 -19.35
C SER A 187 -5.48 -12.15 -19.09
N GLY A 188 -6.43 -12.82 -18.44
CA GLY A 188 -7.77 -12.28 -18.14
C GLY A 188 -7.81 -11.01 -17.28
N ARG A 189 -6.66 -10.43 -16.95
CA ARG A 189 -6.49 -9.09 -16.41
C ARG A 189 -6.28 -8.11 -17.57
N SER A 190 -7.35 -7.48 -18.03
CA SER A 190 -7.31 -6.29 -18.91
C SER A 190 -7.46 -5.04 -18.07
N GLU A 191 -6.72 -3.98 -18.40
CA GLU A 191 -6.80 -2.68 -17.72
C GLU A 191 -7.47 -1.67 -18.65
N THR A 192 -8.63 -1.18 -18.25
CA THR A 192 -9.33 -0.12 -18.97
C THR A 192 -8.62 1.22 -18.74
N LEU A 193 -8.32 1.95 -19.81
CA LEU A 193 -7.66 3.25 -19.73
C LEU A 193 -8.69 4.36 -19.64
N GLU A 194 -8.62 5.07 -18.54
CA GLU A 194 -9.51 6.18 -18.19
C GLU A 194 -8.71 7.48 -18.12
N LEU A 195 -9.17 8.52 -18.83
CA LEU A 195 -8.61 9.87 -18.72
C LEU A 195 -9.55 10.80 -17.97
N TRP A 196 -8.96 11.60 -17.09
CA TRP A 196 -9.60 12.68 -16.36
C TRP A 196 -9.36 13.98 -17.12
N ARG A 197 -10.35 14.50 -17.86
CA ARG A 197 -10.25 15.84 -18.45
C ARG A 197 -10.49 16.91 -17.38
#